data_AF-A0A376G2I3-F1
#
_entry.id   AF-A0A376G2I3-F1
#
_cell.length_a   1.000
_cell.length_b   1.000
_cell.length_c   1.000
_cell.angle_alpha   90.00
_cell.angle_beta   90.00
_cell.angle_gamma   90.00
#
_symmetry.space_group_name_H-M   'P 1'
#
loop_
_entity.id
_entity.type
_entity.pdbx_description
1 polymer ?
#
loop_
_entity_poly.entity_id
_entity_poly.type
_entity_poly.pdbx_seq_one_letter_code
_entity_poly.pdbx_strand_id
1 'polypeptide(L)'
;MPFSHTKSKKEYKYIAFGWGDKGFYLDTSEWKDLKFSTAFNAAFWLGDSAMHTTFYDKMTLGEDCKKVNMSLEEYQKLIVYIKQSFNLGKNNKVELIKTDAVYGDSDSFYEAKGSYSLFFTCNTWAASALKAANKEAPLWTATQQGIFRHYE
;
A
#
# COMPACT_ATOMS: atom_id res chain seq x y z
N MET A 1 8.39 7.99 -8.41
CA MET A 1 7.17 7.94 -9.23
C MET A 1 6.81 9.35 -9.63
N PRO A 2 6.35 9.61 -10.87
CA PRO A 2 6.09 10.97 -11.31
C PRO A 2 4.70 11.44 -10.87
N PHE A 3 4.60 12.70 -10.45
CA PHE A 3 3.32 13.32 -10.08
C PHE A 3 2.32 13.39 -11.24
N SER A 4 2.80 13.33 -12.48
CA SER A 4 1.96 13.28 -13.69
C SER A 4 1.07 12.04 -13.78
N HIS A 5 1.32 11.02 -12.95
CA HIS A 5 0.45 9.84 -12.84
C HIS A 5 -0.78 10.08 -11.95
N THR A 6 -0.80 11.15 -11.16
CA THR A 6 -1.96 11.54 -10.34
C THR A 6 -2.91 12.42 -11.16
N LYS A 7 -4.20 12.49 -10.78
CA LYS A 7 -5.16 13.40 -11.43
C LYS A 7 -4.80 14.87 -11.20
N SER A 8 -4.36 15.21 -9.99
CA SER A 8 -3.97 16.58 -9.60
C SER A 8 -2.74 17.10 -10.33
N LYS A 9 -1.78 16.22 -10.68
CA LYS A 9 -0.49 16.56 -11.31
C LYS A 9 0.34 17.60 -10.54
N LYS A 10 0.05 17.77 -9.24
CA LYS A 10 0.75 18.70 -8.35
C LYS A 10 1.99 18.05 -7.74
N GLU A 11 2.93 18.88 -7.31
CA GLU A 11 4.08 18.42 -6.54
C GLU A 11 3.69 18.23 -5.06
N TYR A 12 4.25 17.20 -4.43
CA TYR A 12 3.99 16.83 -3.04
C TYR A 12 5.29 16.51 -2.29
N LYS A 13 5.25 16.55 -0.96
CA LYS A 13 6.43 16.32 -0.11
C LYS A 13 6.58 14.88 0.37
N TYR A 14 5.46 14.17 0.50
CA TYR A 14 5.41 12.82 1.06
C TYR A 14 4.69 11.87 0.12
N ILE A 15 5.02 10.59 0.23
CA ILE A 15 4.38 9.49 -0.49
C ILE A 15 4.14 8.35 0.49
N ALA A 16 2.91 7.83 0.49
CA ALA A 16 2.55 6.60 1.15
C ALA A 16 2.52 5.45 0.12
N PHE A 17 2.82 4.25 0.58
CA PHE A 17 2.78 3.03 -0.21
C PHE A 17 1.87 2.01 0.46
N GLY A 18 0.94 1.46 -0.32
CA GLY A 18 0.14 0.29 0.02
C GLY A 18 0.33 -0.80 -1.03
N TRP A 19 0.16 -2.04 -0.61
CA TRP A 19 0.07 -3.21 -1.48
C TRP A 19 -1.21 -3.94 -1.14
N GLY A 20 -1.93 -4.40 -2.16
CA GLY A 20 -3.20 -5.08 -1.94
C GLY A 20 -3.69 -5.81 -3.17
N ASP A 21 -4.86 -6.43 -3.02
CA ASP A 21 -5.55 -7.07 -4.12
C ASP A 21 -5.94 -6.03 -5.19
N LYS A 22 -5.60 -6.31 -6.44
CA LYS A 22 -5.79 -5.38 -7.55
C LYS A 22 -7.28 -5.17 -7.86
N GLY A 23 -8.07 -6.24 -7.86
CA GLY A 23 -9.52 -6.14 -8.11
C GLY A 23 -10.20 -5.33 -7.02
N PHE A 24 -9.85 -5.57 -5.76
CA PHE A 24 -10.34 -4.79 -4.63
C PHE A 24 -10.04 -3.31 -4.78
N TYR A 25 -8.82 -2.93 -5.17
CA TYR A 25 -8.45 -1.54 -5.38
C TYR A 25 -9.16 -0.86 -6.55
N LEU A 26 -9.40 -1.56 -7.65
CA LEU A 26 -9.85 -0.94 -8.90
C LEU A 26 -11.37 -1.03 -9.12
N ASP A 27 -12.04 -2.02 -8.54
CA ASP A 27 -13.44 -2.32 -8.86
C ASP A 27 -14.43 -1.84 -7.77
N THR A 28 -13.94 -1.45 -6.59
CA THR A 28 -14.79 -0.96 -5.47
C THR A 28 -15.07 0.54 -5.58
N SER A 29 -15.75 0.92 -6.66
CA SER A 29 -16.13 2.32 -6.95
C SER A 29 -17.15 2.92 -5.96
N GLU A 30 -17.83 2.10 -5.14
CA GLU A 30 -18.88 2.54 -4.22
C GLU A 30 -18.64 2.04 -2.79
N TRP A 31 -17.70 2.67 -2.06
CA TRP A 31 -17.49 2.42 -0.63
C TRP A 31 -18.76 2.64 0.24
N LYS A 32 -19.77 3.36 -0.28
CA LYS A 32 -21.06 3.56 0.40
C LYS A 32 -21.91 2.29 0.47
N ASP A 33 -21.80 1.39 -0.50
CA ASP A 33 -22.55 0.14 -0.56
C ASP A 33 -21.85 -1.01 0.18
N LEU A 34 -20.57 -0.81 0.53
CA LEU A 34 -19.74 -1.73 1.31
C LEU A 34 -19.89 -1.58 2.83
N LYS A 35 -20.99 -0.96 3.31
CA LYS A 35 -21.34 -1.06 4.72
C LYS A 35 -21.91 -2.45 5.03
N PHE A 36 -21.00 -3.37 5.33
CA PHE A 36 -21.16 -4.27 6.47
C PHE A 36 -22.08 -5.50 6.33
N SER A 37 -22.44 -5.98 5.13
CA SER A 37 -23.24 -7.22 5.02
C SER A 37 -22.89 -8.02 3.76
N THR A 38 -22.70 -9.35 3.72
CA THR A 38 -22.64 -10.43 4.73
C THR A 38 -21.84 -11.64 4.18
N ALA A 39 -20.98 -11.49 3.17
CA ALA A 39 -20.20 -12.61 2.61
C ALA A 39 -18.96 -12.10 1.86
N PHE A 40 -17.75 -12.08 2.41
CA PHE A 40 -16.87 -13.25 2.55
C PHE A 40 -16.58 -14.05 1.25
N ASN A 41 -17.14 -13.69 0.08
CA ASN A 41 -17.11 -14.53 -1.12
C ASN A 41 -15.97 -14.14 -2.10
N ALA A 42 -14.76 -14.70 -2.14
CA ALA A 42 -14.08 -15.75 -1.40
C ALA A 42 -12.59 -15.39 -1.52
N ALA A 43 -11.95 -14.92 -0.44
CA ALA A 43 -10.57 -14.40 -0.43
C ALA A 43 -10.24 -13.32 -1.51
N PHE A 44 -11.05 -12.25 -1.60
CA PHE A 44 -10.85 -11.03 -2.45
C PHE A 44 -9.60 -11.00 -3.39
N TRP A 45 -9.51 -11.57 -4.60
CA TRP A 45 -10.11 -12.78 -5.20
C TRP A 45 -8.95 -13.47 -5.97
N LEU A 46 -8.04 -14.17 -5.25
CA LEU A 46 -6.90 -15.00 -5.74
C LEU A 46 -6.32 -14.56 -7.10
N GLY A 47 -5.61 -13.43 -7.13
CA GLY A 47 -5.14 -12.85 -8.38
C GLY A 47 -3.89 -11.99 -8.24
N ASP A 48 -3.68 -11.14 -9.24
CA ASP A 48 -2.60 -10.16 -9.27
C ASP A 48 -2.77 -9.09 -8.19
N SER A 49 -1.65 -8.49 -7.79
CA SER A 49 -1.63 -7.42 -6.80
C SER A 49 -1.33 -6.06 -7.44
N ALA A 50 -1.68 -5.00 -6.73
CA ALA A 50 -1.33 -3.64 -7.12
C ALA A 50 -0.66 -2.88 -5.98
N MET A 51 0.27 -2.01 -6.35
CA MET A 51 0.88 -1.03 -5.47
C MET A 51 0.05 0.25 -5.56
N HIS A 52 -0.51 0.66 -4.44
CA HIS A 52 -1.22 1.92 -4.29
C HIS A 52 -0.26 2.97 -3.72
N THR A 53 -0.26 4.16 -4.31
CA THR A 53 0.46 5.30 -3.74
C THR A 53 -0.43 6.50 -3.59
N THR A 54 -0.33 7.13 -2.42
CA THR A 54 -1.00 8.40 -2.12
C THR A 54 0.05 9.45 -1.82
N PHE A 55 -0.06 10.62 -2.44
CA PHE A 55 0.85 11.73 -2.23
C PHE A 55 0.26 12.75 -1.26
N TYR A 56 1.09 13.31 -0.38
CA TYR A 56 0.67 14.25 0.66
C TYR A 56 1.61 15.47 0.73
N ASP A 57 1.04 16.64 0.97
CA ASP A 57 1.81 17.86 1.29
C ASP A 57 2.28 17.88 2.74
N LYS A 58 1.50 17.29 3.64
CA LYS A 58 1.79 17.19 5.07
C LYS A 58 1.32 15.85 5.61
N MET A 59 2.10 15.28 6.53
CA MET A 59 1.68 14.14 7.34
C MET A 59 1.24 14.66 8.71
N THR A 60 0.08 14.21 9.19
CA THR A 60 -0.42 14.54 10.53
C THR A 60 -0.37 13.27 11.37
N LEU A 61 0.36 13.29 12.48
CA LEU A 61 0.42 12.15 13.39
C LEU A 61 -0.90 12.01 14.15
N GLY A 62 -1.30 10.78 14.44
CA GLY A 62 -2.58 10.47 15.07
C GLY A 62 -2.73 9.00 15.43
N GLU A 63 -3.97 8.58 15.67
CA GLU A 63 -4.30 7.18 15.95
C GLU A 63 -4.07 6.27 14.74
N ASP A 64 -4.20 6.84 13.53
CA ASP A 64 -4.06 6.16 12.23
C ASP A 64 -2.74 6.49 11.49
N CYS A 65 -1.89 7.32 12.08
CA CYS A 65 -0.60 7.70 11.51
C CYS A 65 0.48 7.79 12.60
N LYS A 66 1.36 6.78 12.65
CA LYS A 66 2.45 6.66 13.63
C LYS A 66 3.80 7.00 13.02
N LYS A 67 4.65 7.68 13.80
CA LYS A 67 6.03 7.99 13.37
C LYS A 67 6.95 6.85 13.76
N VAL A 68 7.72 6.34 12.80
CA VAL A 68 8.76 5.34 13.04
C VAL A 68 10.12 5.96 12.77
N ASN A 69 10.97 6.05 13.80
CA ASN A 69 12.36 6.50 13.62
C ASN A 69 13.19 5.35 13.06
N MET A 70 13.94 5.62 11.98
CA MET A 70 14.80 4.65 11.29
C MET A 70 16.21 5.22 11.16
N SER A 71 17.22 4.37 11.31
CA SER A 71 18.57 4.66 10.84
C SER A 71 18.59 4.71 9.31
N LEU A 72 19.66 5.26 8.74
CA LEU A 72 19.84 5.30 7.28
C LEU A 72 19.82 3.88 6.68
N GLU A 73 20.43 2.90 7.35
CA GLU A 73 20.49 1.52 6.87
C GLU A 73 19.11 0.86 6.89
N GLU A 74 18.33 1.03 7.96
CA GLU A 74 16.97 0.51 8.09
C GLU A 74 16.06 1.12 7.01
N TYR A 75 16.17 2.43 6.78
CA TYR A 75 15.42 3.12 5.73
C TYR A 75 15.79 2.63 4.32
N GLN A 76 17.08 2.38 4.06
CA GLN A 76 17.51 1.79 2.79
C GLN A 76 16.93 0.38 2.57
N LYS A 77 16.89 -0.46 3.62
CA LYS A 77 16.24 -1.78 3.55
C LYS A 77 14.75 -1.68 3.26
N LEU A 78 14.06 -0.72 3.88
CA LEU A 78 12.65 -0.43 3.57
C LEU A 78 12.46 -0.08 2.08
N ILE A 79 13.29 0.83 1.56
CA ILE A 79 13.24 1.22 0.14
C ILE A 79 13.45 0.00 -0.76
N VAL A 80 14.41 -0.87 -0.46
CA VAL A 80 14.67 -2.08 -1.24
C VAL A 80 13.44 -3.00 -1.26
N TYR A 81 12.83 -3.24 -0.09
CA TYR A 81 11.61 -4.06 0.01
C TYR A 81 10.45 -3.49 -0.81
N ILE A 82 10.18 -2.18 -0.66
CA ILE A 82 9.14 -1.49 -1.41
C ILE A 82 9.40 -1.58 -2.92
N LYS A 83 10.65 -1.32 -3.37
CA LYS A 83 11.02 -1.44 -4.78
C LYS A 83 10.85 -2.85 -5.32
N GLN A 84 11.18 -3.87 -4.53
CA GLN A 84 11.02 -5.27 -4.91
C GLN A 84 9.55 -5.70 -5.00
N SER A 85 8.63 -4.96 -4.35
CA SER A 85 7.19 -5.22 -4.39
C SER A 85 6.53 -4.76 -5.69
N PHE A 86 7.19 -3.93 -6.51
CA PHE A 86 6.68 -3.53 -7.83
C PHE A 86 6.94 -4.61 -8.88
N ASN A 87 5.98 -4.82 -9.78
CA ASN A 87 6.27 -5.45 -11.06
C ASN A 87 6.90 -4.39 -11.96
N LEU A 88 8.17 -4.61 -12.32
CA LEU A 88 8.94 -3.65 -13.11
C LEU A 88 8.89 -4.08 -14.58
N GLY A 89 8.39 -3.18 -15.41
CA GLY A 89 8.30 -3.36 -16.85
C GLY A 89 9.62 -3.10 -17.57
N LYS A 90 9.51 -2.72 -18.84
CA LYS A 90 10.67 -2.35 -19.68
C LYS A 90 11.52 -1.28 -18.99
N ASN A 91 12.85 -1.46 -19.06
CA ASN A 91 13.85 -0.55 -18.48
C ASN A 91 13.75 -0.37 -16.95
N ASN A 92 13.29 -1.40 -16.21
CA ASN A 92 13.16 -1.37 -14.74
C ASN A 92 12.26 -0.23 -14.22
N LYS A 93 11.25 0.16 -15.01
CA LYS A 93 10.28 1.20 -14.63
C LYS A 93 9.03 0.57 -14.01
N VAL A 94 8.44 1.27 -13.04
CA VAL A 94 7.12 0.92 -12.52
C VAL A 94 6.07 1.02 -13.62
N GLU A 95 5.16 0.06 -13.70
CA GLU A 95 4.09 0.05 -14.70
C GLU A 95 2.83 0.69 -14.12
N LEU A 96 2.43 1.84 -14.67
CA LEU A 96 1.22 2.55 -14.25
C LEU A 96 -0.03 1.77 -14.69
N ILE A 97 -0.93 1.51 -13.75
CA ILE A 97 -2.27 1.03 -14.03
C ILE A 97 -3.13 2.26 -14.37
N LYS A 98 -3.55 2.37 -15.63
CA LYS A 98 -4.47 3.44 -16.05
C LYS A 98 -5.87 3.08 -15.55
N THR A 99 -6.39 3.87 -14.62
CA THR A 99 -7.72 3.69 -14.04
C THR A 99 -8.30 5.03 -13.59
N ASP A 100 -9.63 5.09 -13.53
CA ASP A 100 -10.36 6.20 -12.93
C ASP A 100 -10.70 5.96 -11.44
N ALA A 101 -10.49 4.73 -10.96
CA ALA A 101 -10.75 4.25 -9.60
C ALA A 101 -9.70 4.75 -8.58
N VAL A 102 -9.53 6.07 -8.49
CA VAL A 102 -8.63 6.69 -7.51
C VAL A 102 -9.40 7.15 -6.27
N TYR A 103 -8.80 6.93 -5.11
CA TYR A 103 -9.41 7.29 -3.82
C TYR A 103 -9.40 8.81 -3.57
N GLY A 104 -8.54 9.53 -4.30
CA GLY A 104 -8.44 10.97 -4.37
C GLY A 104 -7.60 11.41 -5.56
N ASP A 105 -7.49 12.73 -5.77
CA ASP A 105 -6.75 13.28 -6.93
C ASP A 105 -5.22 13.16 -6.81
N SER A 106 -4.75 12.74 -5.65
CA SER A 106 -3.34 12.54 -5.31
C SER A 106 -2.94 11.07 -5.27
N ASP A 107 -3.74 10.18 -5.86
CA ASP A 107 -3.49 8.74 -5.88
C ASP A 107 -3.06 8.24 -7.25
N SER A 108 -2.28 7.16 -7.25
CA SER A 108 -1.95 6.39 -8.45
C SER A 108 -1.73 4.92 -8.11
N PHE A 109 -1.99 4.03 -9.08
CA PHE A 109 -1.82 2.58 -8.94
C PHE A 109 -0.79 2.04 -9.91
N TYR A 110 -0.04 1.03 -9.49
CA TYR A 110 0.99 0.38 -10.30
C TYR A 110 0.91 -1.13 -10.17
N GLU A 111 1.39 -1.84 -11.19
CA GLU A 111 1.50 -3.30 -11.14
C GLU A 111 2.45 -3.74 -10.01
N ALA A 112 2.04 -4.73 -9.24
CA ALA A 112 2.81 -5.27 -8.12
C ALA A 112 3.18 -6.73 -8.33
N LYS A 113 4.19 -7.19 -7.58
CA LYS A 113 4.56 -8.60 -7.49
C LYS A 113 3.79 -9.29 -6.38
N GLY A 114 3.51 -10.57 -6.63
CA GLY A 114 2.83 -11.45 -5.68
C GLY A 114 1.32 -11.45 -5.87
N SER A 115 0.68 -12.32 -5.11
CA SER A 115 -0.76 -12.55 -5.19
C SER A 115 -1.38 -12.46 -3.81
N TYR A 116 -2.55 -11.84 -3.74
CA TYR A 116 -3.27 -11.70 -2.49
C TYR A 116 -3.82 -13.05 -2.02
N SER A 117 -3.72 -13.33 -0.73
CA SER A 117 -4.30 -14.53 -0.12
C SER A 117 -4.68 -14.27 1.34
N LEU A 118 -5.42 -15.20 1.95
CA LEU A 118 -5.78 -15.12 3.37
C LEU A 118 -4.54 -15.06 4.30
N PHE A 119 -3.41 -15.62 3.87
CA PHE A 119 -2.15 -15.61 4.63
C PHE A 119 -1.25 -14.41 4.29
N PHE A 120 -1.42 -13.83 3.09
CA PHE A 120 -0.63 -12.70 2.63
C PHE A 120 -1.55 -11.55 2.17
N THR A 121 -1.84 -10.67 3.12
CA THR A 121 -2.74 -9.51 2.98
C THR A 121 -1.95 -8.20 2.93
N CYS A 122 -2.64 -7.07 2.75
CA CYS A 122 -2.05 -5.74 2.84
C CYS A 122 -1.35 -5.48 4.19
N ASN A 123 -1.93 -5.97 5.29
CA ASN A 123 -1.33 -5.85 6.62
C ASN A 123 -0.10 -6.75 6.78
N THR A 124 -0.13 -7.97 6.22
CA THR A 124 1.06 -8.85 6.21
C THR A 124 2.19 -8.22 5.40
N TRP A 125 1.90 -7.59 4.26
CA TRP A 125 2.89 -6.86 3.45
C TRP A 125 3.49 -5.68 4.23
N ALA A 126 2.65 -4.84 4.85
CA ALA A 126 3.12 -3.71 5.65
C ALA A 126 3.99 -4.15 6.84
N ALA A 127 3.58 -5.19 7.57
CA ALA A 127 4.37 -5.77 8.64
C ALA A 127 5.70 -6.35 8.12
N SER A 128 5.70 -6.96 6.93
CA SER A 128 6.92 -7.51 6.31
C SER A 128 7.88 -6.41 5.86
N ALA A 129 7.37 -5.27 5.38
CA ALA A 129 8.18 -4.09 5.07
C ALA A 129 8.91 -3.55 6.31
N LEU A 130 8.21 -3.46 7.45
CA LEU A 130 8.80 -3.08 8.73
C LEU A 130 9.87 -4.09 9.19
N LYS A 131 9.58 -5.40 9.13
CA LYS A 131 10.54 -6.45 9.48
C LYS A 131 11.78 -6.43 8.59
N ALA A 132 11.62 -6.21 7.28
CA ALA A 132 12.75 -6.06 6.35
C ALA A 132 13.64 -4.87 6.72
N ALA A 133 13.04 -3.81 7.27
CA ALA A 133 13.72 -2.64 7.81
C ALA A 133 14.20 -2.79 9.27
N ASN A 134 14.23 -4.03 9.81
CA ASN A 134 14.61 -4.34 11.19
C ASN A 134 13.76 -3.62 12.26
N LYS A 135 12.48 -3.37 11.96
CA LYS A 135 11.50 -2.80 12.90
C LYS A 135 10.50 -3.85 13.40
N GLU A 136 9.95 -3.59 14.58
CA GLU A 136 9.00 -4.48 15.23
C GLU A 136 7.68 -4.55 14.47
N ALA A 137 7.17 -5.75 14.19
CA ALA A 137 5.87 -5.90 13.59
C ALA A 137 5.31 -7.29 13.93
N PRO A 138 3.99 -7.48 13.90
CA PRO A 138 3.42 -8.80 14.11
C PRO A 138 3.85 -9.79 13.02
N LEU A 139 3.80 -11.08 13.35
CA LEU A 139 3.93 -12.14 12.35
C LEU A 139 2.74 -12.10 11.36
N TRP A 140 1.53 -11.85 11.87
CA TRP A 140 0.30 -11.71 11.09
C TRP A 140 -0.71 -10.86 11.86
N THR A 141 -1.54 -10.09 11.14
CA THR A 141 -2.70 -9.39 11.72
C THR A 141 -3.77 -9.16 10.66
N ALA A 142 -5.04 -9.32 11.03
CA ALA A 142 -6.18 -9.01 10.18
C ALA A 142 -6.39 -7.49 10.03
N THR A 143 -5.96 -6.70 11.01
CA THR A 143 -6.22 -5.25 11.07
C THR A 143 -4.95 -4.44 11.28
N GLN A 144 -4.99 -3.16 10.91
CA GLN A 144 -3.88 -2.22 11.08
C GLN A 144 -3.47 -2.02 12.56
N GLN A 145 -4.42 -2.19 13.51
CA GLN A 145 -4.14 -2.03 14.95
C GLN A 145 -3.08 -3.03 15.43
N GLY A 146 -3.00 -4.22 14.83
CA GLY A 146 -1.96 -5.20 15.16
C GLY A 146 -0.54 -4.73 14.83
N ILE A 147 -0.39 -3.81 13.86
CA ILE A 147 0.88 -3.13 13.56
C ILE A 147 1.05 -1.94 14.50
N PHE A 148 0.06 -1.06 14.59
CA PHE A 148 0.19 0.21 15.32
C PHE A 148 0.46 0.04 16.81
N ARG A 149 0.03 -1.04 17.46
CA ARG A 149 0.35 -1.29 18.86
C ARG A 149 1.86 -1.41 19.17
N HIS A 150 2.71 -1.58 18.16
CA HIS A 150 4.17 -1.60 18.30
C HIS A 150 4.78 -0.19 18.25
N TYR A 151 3.98 0.84 17.98
CA TYR A 151 4.45 2.21 17.72
C TYR A 151 3.54 3.23 18.39
N GLU A 152 4.12 4.01 19.31
CA GLU A 152 3.42 5.07 20.04
C GLU A 152 3.17 6.32 19.19
#